data_AF-A0A969E023-F1
#
_entry.id   AF-A0A969E023-F1
#
_cell.length_a   1.000
_cell.length_b   1.000
_cell.length_c   1.000
_cell.angle_alpha   90.00
_cell.angle_beta   90.00
_cell.angle_gamma   90.00
#
_symmetry.space_group_name_H-M   'P 1'
#
loop_
_entity.id
_entity.type
_entity.pdbx_description
1 polymer ?
#
loop_
_entity_poly.entity_id
_entity_poly.type
_entity_poly.pdbx_seq_one_letter_code
_entity_poly.pdbx_strand_id
1 'polypeptide(L)'
;TTPRPPAITWAWPLVFILGAYLLASLNPNKDARYALPYLPAIALFLAWGITLYPARLRWLPQGAIALSALLLLNSLFPLPLGASTQAALQHLGGGPPDGPQRGGLDWPQAALVQTMIQAEPHLQNTLGVLPSTPSINQHNVSFFGAQQDFRVFGRQVGVREDQVGQDGRSLNWFLTKTGDQGSIPPSQPSMTQAVEGSPGFALAGQWRFPEGGELKLYHRRQPWITVEPFSPGPAGPGQPAPPGLASVRLLEVSLPDRAPPNQPLGITYRWVGPVSALQNSVAVITWERVAADLASPPAKPPANPNANPGSAIAADSAQADTVKANPATAQTSNPAAAQSTWFHDHTPGLGFLRSAPGSPGDAAVTLTERLAMLPAAPPGQYRLRVTLLDRRTGKQQPLESPALTLRLEANAPAQGGPELDWVTQLRLWAKLMPLGPDAIGPAFEEVARVNQYDPRQDYLHQAEVALRHRLAAPLADLALEKELRYALVLAEVLQQDVAGAIAALTPLTVLDQSNPYVHAYLSFVNLYGLQPRAAQQALEPALNLAPELEVVQILDGVASLMGGKLIQAFQVARRLLAQP
;
A
#
# COMPACT_ATOMS: atom_id res chain seq x y z
N THR A 1 -30.40 -52.16 29.66
CA THR A 1 -30.84 -50.79 29.31
C THR A 1 -30.01 -50.32 28.14
N THR A 2 -30.59 -50.28 26.94
CA THR A 2 -29.91 -49.71 25.77
C THR A 2 -29.81 -48.19 25.97
N PRO A 3 -28.62 -47.57 25.83
CA PRO A 3 -28.50 -46.13 25.95
C PRO A 3 -29.36 -45.47 24.86
N ARG A 4 -30.28 -44.59 25.27
CA ARG A 4 -31.03 -43.73 24.35
C ARG A 4 -30.00 -42.90 23.57
N PRO A 5 -30.08 -42.83 22.23
CA PRO A 5 -29.23 -41.91 21.48
C PRO A 5 -29.46 -40.48 21.98
N PRO A 6 -28.41 -39.65 22.07
CA PRO A 6 -28.55 -38.26 22.48
C PRO A 6 -29.57 -37.58 21.58
N ALA A 7 -30.48 -36.80 22.17
CA ALA A 7 -31.42 -36.00 21.41
C ALA A 7 -30.63 -35.02 20.53
N ILE A 8 -30.79 -35.12 19.22
CA ILE A 8 -30.19 -34.17 18.27
C ILE A 8 -30.78 -32.79 18.57
N THR A 9 -29.95 -31.87 19.06
CA THR A 9 -30.37 -30.50 19.35
C THR A 9 -30.26 -29.63 18.09
N TRP A 10 -31.41 -29.34 17.48
CA TRP A 10 -31.51 -28.44 16.32
C TRP A 10 -31.27 -26.97 16.65
N ALA A 11 -31.11 -26.61 17.93
CA ALA A 11 -30.87 -25.25 18.39
C ALA A 11 -29.62 -24.63 17.74
N TRP A 12 -28.52 -25.38 17.66
CA TRP A 12 -27.26 -24.88 17.09
C TRP A 12 -27.35 -24.62 15.57
N PRO A 13 -27.80 -25.57 14.72
CA PRO A 13 -28.04 -25.30 13.30
C PRO A 13 -29.00 -24.14 13.06
N LEU A 14 -30.03 -23.99 13.89
CA LEU A 14 -31.04 -22.94 13.73
C LEU A 14 -30.48 -21.56 14.11
N VAL A 15 -29.69 -21.46 15.19
CA VAL A 15 -28.92 -20.26 15.54
C VAL A 15 -27.94 -19.91 14.42
N PHE A 16 -27.28 -20.91 13.83
CA PHE A 16 -26.33 -20.69 12.74
C PHE A 16 -27.01 -20.22 11.46
N ILE A 17 -28.14 -20.83 11.06
CA ILE A 17 -28.93 -20.40 9.88
C ILE A 17 -29.46 -18.97 10.08
N LEU A 18 -30.07 -18.68 11.23
CA LEU A 18 -30.62 -17.35 11.51
C LEU A 18 -29.53 -16.29 11.64
N GLY A 19 -28.42 -16.62 12.32
CA GLY A 19 -27.27 -15.73 12.47
C GLY A 19 -26.61 -15.43 11.12
N ALA A 20 -26.35 -16.46 10.32
CA ALA A 20 -25.81 -16.30 8.97
C ALA A 20 -26.78 -15.51 8.06
N TYR A 21 -28.09 -15.77 8.15
CA TYR A 21 -29.10 -15.02 7.41
C TYR A 21 -29.10 -13.54 7.80
N LEU A 22 -29.07 -13.21 9.10
CA LEU A 22 -29.02 -11.83 9.57
C LEU A 22 -27.73 -11.14 9.10
N LEU A 23 -26.58 -11.78 9.27
CA LEU A 23 -25.29 -11.23 8.83
C LEU A 23 -25.25 -11.02 7.31
N ALA A 24 -25.76 -11.96 6.51
CA ALA A 24 -25.86 -11.83 5.06
C ALA A 24 -26.91 -10.77 4.63
N SER A 25 -28.00 -10.62 5.38
CA SER A 25 -29.03 -9.61 5.13
C SER A 25 -28.57 -8.20 5.46
N LEU A 26 -27.65 -8.05 6.43
CA LEU A 26 -27.01 -6.79 6.76
C LEU A 26 -25.86 -6.44 5.80
N ASN A 27 -25.32 -7.40 5.06
CA ASN A 27 -24.33 -7.14 4.03
C ASN A 27 -24.95 -6.30 2.89
N PRO A 28 -24.41 -5.12 2.56
CA PRO A 28 -24.89 -4.31 1.44
C PRO A 28 -24.79 -5.05 0.09
N ASN A 29 -23.81 -5.95 -0.02
CA ASN A 29 -23.51 -6.67 -1.24
C ASN A 29 -24.33 -7.97 -1.29
N LYS A 30 -25.34 -8.03 -2.17
CA LYS A 30 -26.31 -9.15 -2.27
C LYS A 30 -25.86 -10.28 -3.21
N ASP A 31 -24.57 -10.54 -3.26
CA ASP A 31 -24.02 -11.64 -4.06
C ASP A 31 -24.38 -13.00 -3.45
N ALA A 32 -24.78 -13.95 -4.28
CA ALA A 32 -25.11 -15.31 -3.88
C ALA A 32 -23.94 -16.02 -3.17
N ARG A 33 -22.68 -15.59 -3.32
CA ARG A 33 -21.57 -16.16 -2.55
C ARG A 33 -21.65 -15.89 -1.04
N TYR A 34 -22.30 -14.80 -0.62
CA TYR A 34 -22.51 -14.54 0.81
C TYR A 34 -23.56 -15.49 1.41
N ALA A 35 -24.20 -16.31 0.55
CA ALA A 35 -25.07 -17.39 0.94
C ALA A 35 -24.35 -18.63 1.45
N LEU A 36 -23.13 -18.85 0.98
CA LEU A 36 -22.39 -20.09 1.18
C LEU A 36 -22.31 -20.54 2.65
N PRO A 37 -22.14 -19.65 3.64
CA PRO A 37 -22.07 -20.06 5.05
C PRO A 37 -23.31 -20.78 5.56
N TYR A 38 -24.52 -20.52 5.07
CA TYR A 38 -25.72 -21.22 5.54
C TYR A 38 -26.03 -22.54 4.83
N LEU A 39 -25.41 -22.81 3.67
CA LEU A 39 -25.65 -24.02 2.89
C LEU A 39 -25.37 -25.32 3.67
N PRO A 40 -24.31 -25.46 4.48
CA PRO A 40 -24.08 -26.69 5.25
C PRO A 40 -25.20 -27.02 6.24
N ALA A 41 -25.71 -26.01 6.96
CA ALA A 41 -26.78 -26.22 7.93
C ALA A 41 -28.13 -26.51 7.25
N ILE A 42 -28.41 -25.85 6.12
CA ILE A 42 -29.58 -26.17 5.28
C ILE A 42 -29.45 -27.59 4.71
N ALA A 43 -28.27 -27.98 4.22
CA ALA A 43 -28.01 -29.31 3.68
C ALA A 43 -28.22 -30.40 4.74
N LEU A 44 -27.78 -30.19 5.99
CA LEU A 44 -28.04 -31.10 7.10
C LEU A 44 -29.54 -31.24 7.39
N PHE A 45 -30.27 -30.13 7.37
CA PHE A 45 -31.73 -30.15 7.56
C PHE A 45 -32.44 -30.91 6.42
N LEU A 46 -32.07 -30.65 5.16
CA LEU A 46 -32.61 -31.35 3.99
C LEU A 46 -32.25 -32.85 3.99
N ALA A 47 -31.00 -33.18 4.34
CA ALA A 47 -30.53 -34.57 4.47
C ALA A 47 -31.31 -35.32 5.57
N TRP A 48 -31.57 -34.67 6.70
CA TRP A 48 -32.44 -35.22 7.73
C TRP A 48 -33.86 -35.44 7.21
N GLY A 49 -34.44 -34.46 6.52
CA GLY A 49 -35.77 -34.60 5.89
C GLY A 49 -35.85 -35.79 4.91
N ILE A 50 -34.78 -36.06 4.16
CA ILE A 50 -34.66 -37.22 3.28
C ILE A 50 -34.72 -38.54 4.06
N THR A 51 -34.17 -38.62 5.28
CA THR A 51 -34.24 -39.84 6.10
C THR A 51 -35.66 -40.20 6.54
N LEU A 52 -36.58 -39.23 6.51
CA LEU A 52 -37.98 -39.41 6.87
C LEU A 52 -38.84 -39.94 5.70
N TYR A 53 -38.24 -40.17 4.52
CA TYR A 53 -38.99 -40.60 3.33
C TYR A 53 -39.50 -42.04 3.46
N PRO A 54 -40.76 -42.32 3.08
CA PRO A 54 -41.30 -43.67 2.99
C PRO A 54 -40.44 -44.57 2.10
N ALA A 55 -40.39 -45.87 2.38
CA ALA A 55 -39.55 -46.84 1.65
C ALA A 55 -39.73 -46.79 0.12
N ARG A 56 -40.96 -46.53 -0.36
CA ARG A 56 -41.30 -46.38 -1.78
C ARG A 56 -40.65 -45.17 -2.48
N LEU A 57 -40.16 -44.19 -1.72
CA LEU A 57 -39.54 -42.95 -2.22
C LEU A 57 -38.02 -42.93 -2.02
N ARG A 58 -37.41 -44.02 -1.56
CA ARG A 58 -35.95 -44.10 -1.31
C ARG A 58 -35.07 -43.99 -2.56
N TRP A 59 -35.66 -44.05 -3.75
CA TRP A 59 -34.96 -43.78 -5.01
C TRP A 59 -34.76 -42.28 -5.28
N LEU A 60 -35.58 -41.39 -4.71
CA LEU A 60 -35.49 -39.94 -4.93
C LEU A 60 -34.14 -39.35 -4.51
N PRO A 61 -33.56 -39.69 -3.34
CA PRO A 61 -32.23 -39.19 -2.95
C PRO A 61 -31.12 -39.70 -3.87
N GLN A 62 -31.20 -40.96 -4.31
CA GLN A 62 -30.23 -41.53 -5.26
C GLN A 62 -30.32 -40.84 -6.62
N GLY A 63 -31.54 -40.56 -7.09
CA GLY A 63 -31.79 -39.77 -8.29
C GLY A 63 -31.26 -38.34 -8.17
N ALA A 64 -31.46 -37.69 -7.01
CA ALA A 64 -30.94 -36.35 -6.75
C ALA A 64 -29.40 -36.31 -6.70
N ILE A 65 -28.75 -37.33 -6.13
CA ILE A 65 -27.28 -37.48 -6.16
C ILE A 65 -26.79 -37.68 -7.59
N ALA A 66 -27.42 -38.58 -8.36
CA ALA A 66 -27.05 -38.82 -9.75
C ALA A 66 -27.24 -37.58 -10.63
N LEU A 67 -28.36 -36.86 -10.46
CA LEU A 67 -28.63 -35.60 -11.15
C LEU A 67 -27.63 -34.52 -10.75
N SER A 68 -27.35 -34.36 -9.44
CA SER A 68 -26.34 -33.41 -8.95
C SER A 68 -24.95 -33.71 -9.50
N ALA A 69 -24.56 -34.98 -9.52
CA ALA A 69 -23.29 -35.42 -10.10
C ALA A 69 -23.23 -35.14 -11.61
N LEU A 70 -24.33 -35.38 -12.34
CA LEU A 70 -24.42 -35.09 -13.77
C LEU A 70 -24.36 -33.59 -14.07
N LEU A 71 -25.07 -32.76 -13.28
CA LEU A 71 -25.02 -31.30 -13.39
C LEU A 71 -23.62 -30.77 -13.06
N LEU A 72 -22.98 -31.30 -12.01
CA LEU A 72 -21.61 -30.97 -11.63
C LEU A 72 -20.62 -31.35 -12.75
N LEU A 73 -20.70 -32.58 -13.26
CA LEU A 73 -19.84 -33.05 -14.34
C LEU A 73 -20.02 -32.21 -15.60
N ASN A 74 -21.25 -31.87 -15.98
CA ASN A 74 -21.54 -30.99 -17.10
C ASN A 74 -21.00 -29.56 -16.89
N SER A 75 -21.03 -29.07 -15.64
CA SER A 75 -20.51 -27.76 -15.29
C SER A 75 -18.98 -27.70 -15.31
N LEU A 76 -18.29 -28.80 -14.95
CA LEU A 76 -16.83 -28.90 -14.95
C LEU A 76 -16.28 -29.25 -16.34
N PHE A 77 -17.00 -30.12 -17.06
CA PHE A 77 -16.66 -30.61 -18.38
C PHE A 77 -17.92 -30.53 -19.25
N PRO A 78 -18.00 -29.61 -20.22
CA PRO A 78 -19.14 -29.57 -21.14
C PRO A 78 -19.22 -30.93 -21.86
N LEU A 79 -20.17 -31.77 -21.46
CA LEU A 79 -20.35 -33.08 -22.08
C LEU A 79 -20.83 -32.83 -23.53
N PRO A 80 -20.43 -33.64 -24.52
CA PRO A 80 -20.84 -33.50 -25.92
C PRO A 80 -22.30 -33.95 -26.11
N LEU A 81 -23.20 -33.37 -25.33
CA LEU A 81 -24.63 -33.53 -25.38
C LEU A 81 -25.13 -32.49 -26.38
N GLY A 82 -26.04 -32.86 -27.29
CA GLY A 82 -26.54 -31.93 -28.31
C GLY A 82 -26.99 -30.59 -27.72
N ALA A 83 -26.95 -29.52 -28.52
CA ALA A 83 -27.14 -28.14 -28.07
C ALA A 83 -28.38 -27.90 -27.19
N SER A 84 -29.49 -28.59 -27.48
CA SER A 84 -30.72 -28.51 -26.68
C SER A 84 -30.58 -29.12 -25.28
N THR A 85 -29.90 -30.26 -25.16
CA THR A 85 -29.61 -30.92 -23.88
C THR A 85 -28.63 -30.09 -23.06
N GLN A 86 -27.64 -29.49 -23.71
CA GLN A 86 -26.67 -28.63 -23.03
C GLN A 86 -27.32 -27.36 -22.49
N ALA A 87 -28.21 -26.72 -23.26
CA ALA A 87 -28.98 -25.57 -22.81
C ALA A 87 -29.90 -25.89 -21.62
N ALA A 88 -30.59 -27.04 -21.66
CA ALA A 88 -31.44 -27.49 -20.55
C ALA A 88 -30.63 -27.75 -19.26
N LEU A 89 -29.46 -28.38 -19.38
CA LEU A 89 -28.59 -28.65 -18.24
C LEU A 89 -27.94 -27.37 -17.68
N GLN A 90 -27.63 -26.38 -18.52
CA GLN A 90 -27.15 -25.07 -18.06
C GLN A 90 -28.22 -24.30 -17.29
N HIS A 91 -29.47 -24.31 -17.77
CA HIS A 91 -30.60 -23.73 -17.02
C HIS A 91 -30.84 -24.41 -15.67
N LEU A 92 -30.76 -25.74 -15.62
CA LEU A 92 -30.94 -26.50 -14.37
C LEU A 92 -29.75 -26.39 -13.40
N GLY A 93 -28.53 -26.30 -13.93
CA GLY A 93 -27.31 -26.19 -13.13
C GLY A 93 -27.05 -24.80 -12.56
N GLY A 94 -27.86 -23.79 -12.93
CA GLY A 94 -27.68 -22.42 -12.48
C GLY A 94 -26.36 -21.79 -12.90
N GLY A 95 -25.67 -22.37 -13.89
CA GLY A 95 -24.47 -21.77 -14.46
C GLY A 95 -24.84 -20.44 -15.09
N PRO A 96 -23.99 -19.40 -14.99
CA PRO A 96 -24.25 -18.15 -15.68
C PRO A 96 -24.51 -18.43 -17.17
N PRO A 97 -25.51 -17.79 -17.79
CA PRO A 97 -25.71 -17.89 -19.24
C PRO A 97 -24.43 -17.49 -20.02
N ASP A 98 -23.52 -16.77 -19.35
CA ASP A 98 -22.21 -16.31 -19.82
C ASP A 98 -21.02 -17.08 -19.21
N GLY A 99 -21.13 -18.41 -19.09
CA GLY A 99 -20.00 -19.27 -18.71
C GLY A 99 -18.76 -19.06 -19.60
N PRO A 100 -17.57 -19.57 -19.19
CA PRO A 100 -16.26 -19.31 -19.83
C PRO A 100 -16.09 -19.84 -21.27
N GLN A 101 -17.19 -20.16 -21.95
CA GLN A 101 -17.27 -20.76 -23.28
C GLN A 101 -18.09 -19.92 -24.27
N ARG A 102 -17.93 -18.59 -24.30
CA ARG A 102 -17.93 -17.93 -25.62
C ARG A 102 -16.58 -18.20 -26.29
N GLY A 103 -16.32 -19.47 -26.62
CA GLY A 103 -15.27 -19.87 -27.54
C GLY A 103 -15.63 -19.30 -28.91
N GLY A 104 -15.08 -18.13 -29.23
CA GLY A 104 -15.37 -17.40 -30.46
C GLY A 104 -15.46 -15.87 -30.31
N LEU A 105 -15.46 -15.32 -29.09
CA LEU A 105 -15.25 -13.88 -28.89
C LEU A 105 -13.77 -13.62 -28.53
N ASP A 106 -13.10 -12.85 -29.39
CA ASP A 106 -11.74 -12.39 -29.17
C ASP A 106 -11.72 -11.28 -28.11
N TRP A 107 -11.73 -11.70 -26.84
CA TRP A 107 -11.62 -10.82 -25.69
C TRP A 107 -10.20 -10.24 -25.56
N PRO A 108 -10.02 -8.91 -25.59
CA PRO A 108 -8.71 -8.30 -25.74
C PRO A 108 -7.84 -8.32 -24.46
N GLN A 109 -8.36 -8.75 -23.31
CA GLN A 109 -7.68 -8.67 -22.01
C GLN A 109 -6.34 -9.42 -22.01
N ALA A 110 -6.28 -10.61 -22.63
CA ALA A 110 -5.04 -11.35 -22.77
C ALA A 110 -4.02 -10.60 -23.65
N ALA A 111 -4.47 -10.07 -24.80
CA ALA A 111 -3.62 -9.30 -25.72
C ALA A 111 -3.13 -7.98 -25.08
N LEU A 112 -3.99 -7.32 -24.30
CA LEU A 112 -3.67 -6.13 -23.53
C LEU A 112 -2.54 -6.41 -22.53
N VAL A 113 -2.68 -7.47 -21.73
CA VAL A 113 -1.64 -7.88 -20.77
C VAL A 113 -0.33 -8.22 -21.49
N GLN A 114 -0.40 -8.94 -22.61
CA GLN A 114 0.79 -9.25 -23.41
C GLN A 114 1.46 -8.00 -23.98
N THR A 115 0.69 -7.01 -24.41
CA THR A 115 1.23 -5.72 -24.91
C THR A 115 2.07 -5.03 -23.83
N MET A 116 1.58 -5.01 -22.58
CA MET A 116 2.33 -4.44 -21.46
C MET A 116 3.61 -5.23 -21.13
N ILE A 117 3.53 -6.56 -21.13
CA ILE A 117 4.68 -7.44 -20.85
C ILE A 117 5.74 -7.30 -21.94
N GLN A 118 5.34 -7.16 -23.20
CA GLN A 118 6.27 -6.96 -24.31
C GLN A 118 6.95 -5.60 -24.26
N ALA A 119 6.23 -4.55 -23.85
CA ALA A 119 6.77 -3.21 -23.70
C ALA A 119 7.79 -3.11 -22.56
N GLU A 120 7.54 -3.79 -21.43
CA GLU A 120 8.37 -3.71 -20.23
C GLU A 120 8.61 -5.11 -19.63
N PRO A 121 9.39 -5.97 -20.30
CA PRO A 121 9.52 -7.40 -19.93
C PRO A 121 10.17 -7.62 -18.57
N HIS A 122 10.97 -6.66 -18.11
CA HIS A 122 11.68 -6.71 -16.83
C HIS A 122 10.91 -6.08 -15.67
N LEU A 123 9.66 -5.65 -15.87
CA LEU A 123 8.87 -5.00 -14.82
C LEU A 123 7.59 -5.77 -14.53
N GLN A 124 7.21 -5.76 -13.26
CA GLN A 124 5.83 -5.94 -12.86
C GLN A 124 5.12 -4.60 -12.97
N ASN A 125 4.02 -4.56 -13.71
CA ASN A 125 3.27 -3.36 -13.99
C ASN A 125 1.95 -3.28 -13.23
N THR A 126 1.60 -2.07 -12.81
CA THR A 126 0.28 -1.73 -12.29
C THR A 126 -0.45 -0.90 -13.34
N LEU A 127 -1.63 -1.38 -13.77
CA LEU A 127 -2.52 -0.72 -14.72
C LEU A 127 -3.64 0.00 -13.96
N GLY A 128 -3.74 1.32 -14.14
CA GLY A 128 -4.92 2.08 -13.74
C GLY A 128 -6.09 1.75 -14.66
N VAL A 129 -7.05 0.97 -14.17
CA VAL A 129 -8.24 0.55 -14.93
C VAL A 129 -9.38 1.51 -14.63
N LEU A 130 -9.72 2.34 -15.60
CA LEU A 130 -10.79 3.33 -15.47
C LEU A 130 -12.21 2.77 -15.70
N PRO A 131 -12.46 1.84 -16.65
CA PRO A 131 -13.80 1.25 -16.78
C PRO A 131 -14.06 0.22 -15.68
N SER A 132 -15.35 0.02 -15.36
CA SER A 132 -15.82 -0.92 -14.34
C SER A 132 -17.12 -1.58 -14.78
N THR A 133 -17.04 -2.46 -15.78
CA THR A 133 -18.15 -3.32 -16.21
C THR A 133 -17.95 -4.76 -15.69
N PRO A 134 -18.95 -5.66 -15.78
CA PRO A 134 -18.76 -7.07 -15.44
C PRO A 134 -17.67 -7.78 -16.27
N SER A 135 -17.46 -7.31 -17.51
CA SER A 135 -16.55 -7.90 -18.51
C SER A 135 -15.16 -7.25 -18.54
N ILE A 136 -15.05 -5.98 -18.14
CA ILE A 136 -13.78 -5.26 -18.02
C ILE A 136 -13.76 -4.35 -16.79
N ASN A 137 -12.95 -4.76 -15.82
CA ASN A 137 -12.63 -4.00 -14.61
C ASN A 137 -11.25 -4.41 -14.09
N GLN A 138 -10.83 -3.83 -12.97
CA GLN A 138 -9.55 -4.10 -12.31
C GLN A 138 -9.32 -5.58 -11.98
N HIS A 139 -10.39 -6.33 -11.69
CA HIS A 139 -10.32 -7.75 -11.32
C HIS A 139 -10.10 -8.62 -12.56
N ASN A 140 -10.77 -8.36 -13.69
CA ASN A 140 -10.52 -9.09 -14.93
C ASN A 140 -9.09 -8.90 -15.41
N VAL A 141 -8.56 -7.66 -15.38
CA VAL A 141 -7.17 -7.38 -15.74
C VAL A 141 -6.21 -8.11 -14.79
N SER A 142 -6.43 -8.02 -13.47
CA SER A 142 -5.61 -8.72 -12.48
C SER A 142 -5.62 -10.23 -12.69
N PHE A 143 -6.73 -10.82 -13.09
CA PHE A 143 -6.83 -12.25 -13.40
C PHE A 143 -5.91 -12.64 -14.56
N PHE A 144 -5.97 -11.94 -15.69
CA PHE A 144 -5.09 -12.23 -16.83
C PHE A 144 -3.63 -11.91 -16.55
N GLY A 145 -3.35 -10.88 -15.76
CA GLY A 145 -2.00 -10.58 -15.29
C GLY A 145 -1.43 -11.65 -14.35
N ALA A 146 -2.26 -12.24 -13.48
CA ALA A 146 -1.88 -13.36 -12.61
C ALA A 146 -1.54 -14.62 -13.41
N GLN A 147 -2.23 -14.88 -14.53
CA GLN A 147 -1.87 -15.98 -15.46
C GLN A 147 -0.47 -15.82 -16.08
N GLN A 148 0.10 -14.60 -16.02
CA GLN A 148 1.44 -14.28 -16.51
C GLN A 148 2.43 -14.08 -15.35
N ASP A 149 2.37 -14.93 -14.32
CA ASP A 149 3.24 -14.86 -13.13
C ASP A 149 3.15 -13.51 -12.41
N PHE A 150 1.92 -13.02 -12.24
CA PHE A 150 1.62 -11.75 -11.55
C PHE A 150 2.36 -10.53 -12.13
N ARG A 151 2.68 -10.52 -13.44
CA ARG A 151 3.39 -9.41 -14.09
C ARG A 151 2.54 -8.16 -14.28
N VAL A 152 1.21 -8.28 -14.27
CA VAL A 152 0.31 -7.15 -14.40
C VAL A 152 -0.76 -7.19 -13.31
N PHE A 153 -1.01 -6.05 -12.67
CA PHE A 153 -2.11 -5.87 -11.74
C PHE A 153 -3.05 -4.79 -12.26
N GLY A 154 -4.36 -5.07 -12.29
CA GLY A 154 -5.38 -4.06 -12.55
C GLY A 154 -5.81 -3.39 -11.24
N ARG A 155 -5.89 -2.07 -11.22
CA ARG A 155 -6.28 -1.29 -10.04
C ARG A 155 -7.22 -0.15 -10.41
N GLN A 156 -8.27 0.03 -9.62
CA GLN A 156 -9.21 1.14 -9.84
C GLN A 156 -8.61 2.41 -9.24
N VAL A 157 -8.49 3.46 -10.06
CA VAL A 157 -7.88 4.74 -9.73
C VAL A 157 -8.73 5.87 -10.30
N GLY A 158 -8.52 7.11 -9.84
CA GLY A 158 -9.37 8.25 -10.18
C GLY A 158 -10.69 8.22 -9.39
N VAL A 159 -10.67 7.67 -8.18
CA VAL A 159 -11.88 7.46 -7.34
C VAL A 159 -12.30 8.73 -6.59
N ARG A 160 -11.36 9.68 -6.41
CA ARG A 160 -11.59 10.97 -5.77
C ARG A 160 -11.08 12.10 -6.66
N GLU A 161 -11.85 13.18 -6.76
CA GLU A 161 -11.56 14.30 -7.66
C GLU A 161 -10.25 15.01 -7.29
N ASP A 162 -9.99 15.19 -6.00
CA ASP A 162 -8.77 15.81 -5.46
C ASP A 162 -7.50 14.99 -5.73
N GLN A 163 -7.63 13.69 -6.01
CA GLN A 163 -6.51 12.77 -6.23
C GLN A 163 -6.22 12.49 -7.71
N VAL A 164 -7.07 12.93 -8.65
CA VAL A 164 -6.92 12.68 -10.10
C VAL A 164 -5.53 13.04 -10.61
N GLY A 165 -5.02 14.22 -10.23
CA GLY A 165 -3.69 14.66 -10.64
C GLY A 165 -2.57 13.78 -10.07
N GLN A 166 -2.75 13.26 -8.86
CA GLN A 166 -1.78 12.43 -8.17
C GLN A 166 -1.75 11.00 -8.71
N ASP A 167 -2.92 10.41 -8.96
CA ASP A 167 -3.09 9.14 -9.66
C ASP A 167 -2.40 9.19 -11.02
N GLY A 168 -2.69 10.25 -11.79
CA GLY A 168 -2.10 10.50 -13.10
C GLY A 168 -0.58 10.71 -13.09
N ARG A 169 0.03 11.05 -11.95
CA ARG A 169 1.50 11.14 -11.79
C ARG A 169 2.12 9.86 -11.23
N SER A 170 1.35 8.99 -10.58
CA SER A 170 1.90 7.83 -9.84
C SER A 170 2.02 6.55 -10.68
N LEU A 171 1.27 6.43 -11.77
CA LEU A 171 1.26 5.24 -12.64
C LEU A 171 1.83 5.50 -14.04
N ASN A 172 2.35 4.46 -14.69
CA ASN A 172 2.82 4.50 -16.08
C ASN A 172 1.78 4.03 -17.09
N TRP A 173 0.78 3.26 -16.66
CA TRP A 173 -0.20 2.63 -17.55
C TRP A 173 -1.63 2.92 -17.15
N PHE A 174 -2.47 3.22 -18.13
CA PHE A 174 -3.90 3.44 -17.95
C PHE A 174 -4.73 2.77 -19.04
N LEU A 175 -5.89 2.24 -18.65
CA LEU A 175 -6.87 1.68 -19.57
C LEU A 175 -8.15 2.52 -19.54
N THR A 176 -8.53 3.05 -20.69
CA THR A 176 -9.82 3.74 -20.90
C THR A 176 -10.71 2.89 -21.80
N LYS A 177 -12.01 3.18 -21.77
CA LYS A 177 -13.01 2.58 -22.66
C LYS A 177 -13.82 3.69 -23.31
N THR A 178 -14.38 3.48 -24.49
CA THR A 178 -15.43 4.35 -25.06
C THR A 178 -16.83 3.72 -24.90
N GLY A 179 -17.87 4.55 -24.91
CA GLY A 179 -19.24 4.10 -24.66
C GLY A 179 -19.48 3.78 -23.19
N ASP A 180 -20.18 2.68 -22.90
CA ASP A 180 -20.51 2.27 -21.53
C ASP A 180 -19.26 2.00 -20.69
N GLN A 181 -19.10 2.72 -19.58
CA GLN A 181 -18.01 2.57 -18.62
C GLN A 181 -18.38 1.68 -17.42
N GLY A 182 -19.65 1.32 -17.27
CA GLY A 182 -20.16 0.60 -16.11
C GLY A 182 -20.22 1.47 -14.83
N SER A 183 -20.01 0.84 -13.67
CA SER A 183 -20.14 1.49 -12.37
C SER A 183 -18.84 2.18 -11.96
N ILE A 184 -18.72 3.44 -12.38
CA ILE A 184 -17.52 4.28 -12.15
C ILE A 184 -17.81 5.43 -11.15
N PRO A 185 -16.81 5.85 -10.37
CA PRO A 185 -16.89 7.04 -9.52
C PRO A 185 -17.17 8.33 -10.31
N PRO A 186 -17.77 9.37 -9.70
CA PRO A 186 -18.03 10.65 -10.36
C PRO A 186 -16.79 11.35 -10.92
N SER A 187 -15.61 11.08 -10.37
CA SER A 187 -14.32 11.65 -10.78
C SER A 187 -13.64 10.93 -11.95
N GLN A 188 -14.15 9.77 -12.34
CA GLN A 188 -13.56 8.96 -13.41
C GLN A 188 -13.51 9.68 -14.79
N PRO A 189 -14.51 10.49 -15.19
CA PRO A 189 -14.42 11.29 -16.41
C PRO A 189 -13.24 12.27 -16.40
N SER A 190 -13.01 12.97 -15.27
CA SER A 190 -11.85 13.85 -15.10
C SER A 190 -10.54 13.06 -15.22
N MET A 191 -10.48 11.86 -14.64
CA MET A 191 -9.31 10.99 -14.78
C MET A 191 -9.09 10.52 -16.23
N THR A 192 -10.16 10.18 -16.94
CA THR A 192 -10.09 9.80 -18.35
C THR A 192 -9.55 10.95 -19.19
N GLN A 193 -10.08 12.16 -19.00
CA GLN A 193 -9.59 13.36 -19.68
C GLN A 193 -8.13 13.67 -19.36
N ALA A 194 -7.73 13.51 -18.09
CA ALA A 194 -6.36 13.73 -17.64
C ALA A 194 -5.36 12.75 -18.28
N VAL A 195 -5.79 11.54 -18.66
CA VAL A 195 -4.97 10.56 -19.37
C VAL A 195 -5.00 10.81 -20.88
N GLU A 196 -6.19 10.84 -21.50
CA GLU A 196 -6.33 10.93 -22.96
C GLU A 196 -5.86 12.28 -23.52
N GLY A 197 -6.08 13.36 -22.77
CA GLY A 197 -5.70 14.72 -23.16
C GLY A 197 -4.26 15.10 -22.78
N SER A 198 -3.54 14.27 -22.03
CA SER A 198 -2.21 14.60 -21.54
C SER A 198 -1.13 14.31 -22.58
N PRO A 199 -0.22 15.27 -22.85
CA PRO A 199 0.94 15.02 -23.71
C PRO A 199 1.92 14.00 -23.10
N GLY A 200 1.82 13.73 -21.79
CA GLY A 200 2.66 12.78 -21.07
C GLY A 200 2.36 11.31 -21.37
N PHE A 201 1.23 11.00 -22.01
CA PHE A 201 0.83 9.66 -22.38
C PHE A 201 0.80 9.47 -23.91
N ALA A 202 1.01 8.23 -24.33
CA ALA A 202 0.88 7.78 -25.70
C ALA A 202 -0.05 6.57 -25.76
N LEU A 203 -0.83 6.47 -26.85
CA LEU A 203 -1.64 5.29 -27.11
C LEU A 203 -0.72 4.11 -27.47
N ALA A 204 -0.72 3.08 -26.62
CA ALA A 204 0.09 1.88 -26.77
C ALA A 204 -0.68 0.72 -27.41
N GLY A 205 -2.01 0.72 -27.31
CA GLY A 205 -2.85 -0.29 -27.93
C GLY A 205 -4.32 0.10 -27.94
N GLN A 206 -5.07 -0.45 -28.89
CA GLN A 206 -6.49 -0.21 -29.04
C GLN A 206 -7.19 -1.45 -29.58
N TRP A 207 -8.33 -1.80 -28.99
CA TRP A 207 -9.11 -2.97 -29.38
C TRP A 207 -10.59 -2.64 -29.40
N ARG A 208 -11.32 -3.20 -30.38
CA ARG A 208 -12.78 -3.21 -30.32
C ARG A 208 -13.22 -4.14 -29.20
N PHE A 209 -14.16 -3.69 -28.38
CA PHE A 209 -14.67 -4.50 -27.29
C PHE A 209 -15.94 -5.24 -27.74
N PRO A 210 -16.07 -6.56 -27.48
CA PRO A 210 -17.20 -7.35 -27.98
C PRO A 210 -18.59 -6.84 -27.58
N GLU A 211 -18.70 -6.18 -26.43
CA GLU A 211 -19.94 -5.55 -25.93
C GLU A 211 -20.17 -4.12 -26.46
N GLY A 212 -19.31 -3.66 -27.38
CA GLY A 212 -19.36 -2.32 -27.96
C GLY A 212 -18.38 -1.34 -27.31
N GLY A 213 -18.02 -0.32 -28.09
CA GLY A 213 -16.97 0.63 -27.77
C GLY A 213 -15.57 0.07 -28.04
N GLU A 214 -14.57 0.83 -27.60
CA GLU A 214 -13.16 0.55 -27.81
C GLU A 214 -12.41 0.66 -26.50
N LEU A 215 -11.53 -0.30 -26.24
CA LEU A 215 -10.54 -0.20 -25.17
C LEU A 215 -9.29 0.49 -25.71
N LYS A 216 -8.74 1.43 -24.94
CA LYS A 216 -7.50 2.14 -25.27
C LYS A 216 -6.53 2.02 -24.11
N LEU A 217 -5.35 1.48 -24.39
CA LEU A 217 -4.25 1.36 -23.45
C LEU A 217 -3.29 2.53 -23.68
N TYR A 218 -3.01 3.27 -22.62
CA TYR A 218 -2.08 4.39 -22.61
C TYR A 218 -0.84 4.05 -21.79
N HIS A 219 0.32 4.43 -22.31
CA HIS A 219 1.62 4.31 -21.65
C HIS A 219 2.27 5.68 -21.51
N ARG A 220 2.93 5.92 -20.37
CA ARG A 220 3.66 7.15 -20.13
C ARG A 220 4.85 7.24 -21.08
N ARG A 221 5.00 8.37 -21.76
CA ARG A 221 6.11 8.60 -22.71
C ARG A 221 7.49 8.59 -22.04
N GLN A 222 7.56 9.02 -20.79
CA GLN A 222 8.75 8.94 -19.94
C GLN A 222 8.44 8.11 -18.70
N PRO A 223 8.59 6.78 -18.76
CA PRO A 223 8.34 5.92 -17.60
C PRO A 223 9.23 6.27 -16.42
N TRP A 224 8.69 6.12 -15.21
CA TRP A 224 9.44 6.33 -13.96
C TRP A 224 10.57 5.32 -13.76
N ILE A 225 10.41 4.12 -14.31
CA ILE A 225 11.43 3.08 -14.29
C ILE A 225 11.60 2.59 -15.72
N THR A 226 12.84 2.56 -16.20
CA THR A 226 13.19 1.95 -17.49
C THR A 226 14.31 0.95 -17.30
N VAL A 227 14.18 -0.22 -17.92
CA VAL A 227 15.15 -1.32 -17.83
C VAL A 227 15.65 -1.67 -19.21
N GLU A 228 16.95 -1.65 -19.40
CA GLU A 228 17.62 -1.96 -20.65
C GLU A 228 18.59 -3.14 -20.44
N PRO A 229 18.70 -4.09 -21.39
CA PRO A 229 19.71 -5.13 -21.32
C PRO A 229 21.11 -4.52 -21.20
N PHE A 230 21.90 -4.99 -20.24
CA PHE A 230 23.28 -4.54 -20.14
C PHE A 230 24.10 -5.18 -21.26
N SER A 231 24.58 -4.35 -22.19
CA SER A 231 25.59 -4.76 -23.16
C SER A 231 26.94 -4.22 -22.70
N PRO A 232 27.87 -5.08 -22.23
CA PRO A 232 29.25 -4.64 -22.11
C PRO A 232 29.69 -4.17 -23.49
N GLY A 233 30.31 -3.00 -23.60
CA GLY A 233 30.77 -2.44 -24.89
C GLY A 233 31.56 -3.47 -25.70
N PRO A 234 31.71 -3.27 -27.03
CA PRO A 234 32.33 -4.26 -27.90
C PRO A 234 33.70 -4.67 -27.34
N ALA A 235 33.88 -5.98 -27.12
CA ALA A 235 35.18 -6.53 -26.79
C ALA A 235 36.14 -6.17 -27.93
N GLY A 236 37.31 -5.63 -27.61
CA GLY A 236 38.35 -5.39 -28.61
C GLY A 236 38.69 -6.70 -29.35
N PRO A 237 39.16 -6.65 -30.60
CA PRO A 237 39.54 -7.86 -31.33
C PRO A 237 40.51 -8.72 -30.51
N GLY A 238 40.12 -9.95 -30.19
CA GLY A 238 40.94 -10.90 -29.41
C GLY A 238 40.80 -10.80 -27.88
N GLN A 239 39.93 -9.95 -27.34
CA GLN A 239 39.59 -9.98 -25.91
C GLN A 239 38.36 -10.87 -25.67
N PRO A 240 38.39 -11.76 -24.66
CA PRO A 240 37.18 -12.45 -24.22
C PRO A 240 36.13 -11.42 -23.80
N ALA A 241 34.85 -11.70 -24.07
CA ALA A 241 33.75 -10.86 -23.62
C ALA A 241 33.93 -10.55 -22.11
N PRO A 242 33.74 -9.30 -21.66
CA PRO A 242 33.91 -8.96 -20.26
C PRO A 242 33.05 -9.91 -19.41
N PRO A 243 33.57 -10.44 -18.28
CA PRO A 243 32.75 -11.24 -17.38
C PRO A 243 31.50 -10.43 -17.00
N GLY A 244 30.34 -11.09 -16.96
CA GLY A 244 29.09 -10.46 -16.53
C GLY A 244 29.28 -9.73 -15.21
N LEU A 245 28.58 -8.60 -15.02
CA LEU A 245 28.66 -7.86 -13.76
C LEU A 245 28.30 -8.77 -12.59
N ALA A 246 29.24 -8.98 -11.67
CA ALA A 246 29.03 -9.83 -10.50
C ALA A 246 28.33 -9.12 -9.33
N SER A 247 28.21 -7.79 -9.38
CA SER A 247 27.67 -6.98 -8.29
C SER A 247 26.90 -5.79 -8.83
N VAL A 248 25.99 -5.26 -8.01
CA VAL A 248 25.30 -4.00 -8.28
C VAL A 248 26.28 -2.83 -8.19
N ARG A 249 26.10 -1.84 -9.07
CA ARG A 249 26.80 -0.54 -9.05
C ARG A 249 25.83 0.58 -9.31
N LEU A 250 26.09 1.74 -8.71
CA LEU A 250 25.45 3.00 -9.06
C LEU A 250 26.31 3.69 -10.12
N LEU A 251 25.80 3.77 -11.35
CA LEU A 251 26.54 4.35 -12.47
C LEU A 251 26.50 5.87 -12.48
N GLU A 252 25.31 6.43 -12.27
CA GLU A 252 25.07 7.85 -12.42
C GLU A 252 23.94 8.29 -11.48
N VAL A 253 24.07 9.52 -10.98
CA VAL A 253 22.99 10.22 -10.30
C VAL A 253 22.87 11.59 -10.94
N SER A 254 21.67 11.91 -11.43
CA SER A 254 21.37 13.19 -12.06
C SER A 254 20.30 13.92 -11.27
N LEU A 255 20.61 15.15 -10.86
CA LEU A 255 19.73 16.07 -10.17
C LEU A 255 20.22 17.50 -10.38
N PRO A 256 19.41 18.50 -10.04
CA PRO A 256 19.84 19.89 -10.07
C PRO A 256 20.96 20.18 -9.07
N ASP A 257 21.86 21.10 -9.41
CA ASP A 257 22.95 21.52 -8.51
C ASP A 257 22.45 22.28 -7.27
N ARG A 258 21.24 22.85 -7.34
CA ARG A 258 20.61 23.64 -6.27
C ARG A 258 19.13 23.33 -6.11
N ALA A 259 18.67 23.32 -4.88
CA ALA A 259 17.26 23.11 -4.56
C ALA A 259 16.83 23.81 -3.25
N PRO A 260 15.55 24.17 -3.10
CA PRO A 260 15.03 24.63 -1.83
C PRO A 260 14.91 23.49 -0.81
N PRO A 261 15.14 23.75 0.49
CA PRO A 261 14.93 22.75 1.53
C PRO A 261 13.44 22.46 1.72
N ASN A 262 13.12 21.25 2.19
CA ASN A 262 11.75 20.81 2.51
C ASN A 262 10.75 20.88 1.33
N GLN A 263 11.23 20.78 0.10
CA GLN A 263 10.37 20.67 -1.09
C GLN A 263 10.76 19.45 -1.92
N PRO A 264 9.81 18.81 -2.63
CA PRO A 264 10.12 17.70 -3.52
C PRO A 264 11.21 18.08 -4.53
N LEU A 265 12.20 17.21 -4.69
CA LEU A 265 13.30 17.37 -5.63
C LEU A 265 13.40 16.13 -6.52
N GLY A 266 13.23 16.35 -7.83
CA GLY A 266 13.46 15.31 -8.83
C GLY A 266 14.90 14.82 -8.83
N ILE A 267 15.07 13.50 -8.88
CA ILE A 267 16.36 12.82 -8.89
C ILE A 267 16.29 11.59 -9.78
N THR A 268 17.33 11.35 -10.56
CA THR A 268 17.45 10.17 -11.41
C THR A 268 18.63 9.31 -10.97
N TYR A 269 18.39 8.04 -10.69
CA TYR A 269 19.42 7.05 -10.43
C TYR A 269 19.58 6.12 -11.63
N ARG A 270 20.83 5.80 -12.00
CA ARG A 270 21.13 4.75 -12.97
C ARG A 270 21.94 3.65 -12.30
N TRP A 271 21.34 2.48 -12.16
CA TRP A 271 21.95 1.29 -11.59
C TRP A 271 22.34 0.31 -12.68
N VAL A 272 23.34 -0.52 -12.39
CA VAL A 272 23.65 -1.69 -13.21
C VAL A 272 23.96 -2.89 -12.32
N GLY A 273 23.52 -4.06 -12.74
CA GLY A 273 23.84 -5.31 -12.06
C GLY A 273 22.94 -6.46 -12.52
N PRO A 274 23.19 -7.69 -12.03
CA PRO A 274 22.27 -8.80 -12.20
C PRO A 274 20.88 -8.45 -11.67
N VAL A 275 19.83 -8.86 -12.39
CA VAL A 275 18.43 -8.60 -12.01
C VAL A 275 18.12 -9.06 -10.59
N SER A 276 18.57 -10.25 -10.19
CA SER A 276 18.33 -10.82 -8.88
C SER A 276 19.07 -10.05 -7.79
N ALA A 277 20.28 -9.56 -8.07
CA ALA A 277 21.05 -8.76 -7.13
C ALA A 277 20.40 -7.39 -6.91
N LEU A 278 19.93 -6.73 -7.98
CA LEU A 278 19.17 -5.48 -7.90
C LEU A 278 17.85 -5.68 -7.12
N GLN A 279 17.08 -6.70 -7.47
CA GLN A 279 15.78 -7.01 -6.85
C GLN A 279 15.89 -7.32 -5.35
N ASN A 280 16.96 -8.00 -4.93
CA ASN A 280 17.17 -8.42 -3.55
C ASN A 280 18.00 -7.41 -2.73
N SER A 281 18.23 -6.20 -3.23
CA SER A 281 18.99 -5.16 -2.51
C SER A 281 18.10 -4.01 -2.08
N VAL A 282 18.34 -3.43 -0.90
CA VAL A 282 17.82 -2.12 -0.49
C VAL A 282 18.99 -1.14 -0.50
N ALA A 283 18.88 -0.06 -1.27
CA ALA A 283 19.81 1.05 -1.23
C ALA A 283 19.48 1.94 -0.03
N VAL A 284 20.35 1.90 0.98
CA VAL A 284 20.34 2.85 2.10
C VAL A 284 21.08 4.10 1.65
N ILE A 285 20.31 5.13 1.34
CA ILE A 285 20.77 6.37 0.73
C ILE A 285 20.76 7.47 1.78
N THR A 286 21.93 8.06 2.02
CA THR A 286 22.09 9.15 2.98
C THR A 286 22.74 10.34 2.29
N TRP A 287 22.12 11.51 2.42
CA TRP A 287 22.74 12.78 2.09
C TRP A 287 23.29 13.40 3.36
N GLU A 288 24.57 13.75 3.36
CA GLU A 288 25.25 14.29 4.54
C GLU A 288 25.90 15.64 4.25
N ARG A 289 25.80 16.55 5.22
CA ARG A 289 26.37 17.89 5.10
C ARG A 289 27.89 17.82 5.00
N VAL A 290 28.45 18.57 4.04
CA VAL A 290 29.90 18.66 3.85
C VAL A 290 30.52 19.50 4.97
N ALA A 291 31.55 18.98 5.62
CA ALA A 291 32.13 19.54 6.85
C ALA A 291 32.64 21.00 6.74
N ALA A 292 32.97 21.49 5.54
CA ALA A 292 33.41 22.87 5.33
C ALA A 292 32.36 23.93 5.76
N ASP A 293 31.08 23.58 5.78
CA ASP A 293 29.99 24.46 6.21
C ASP A 293 29.68 24.38 7.73
N LEU A 294 30.31 23.46 8.48
CA LEU A 294 30.17 23.38 9.94
C LEU A 294 31.08 24.38 10.69
N ALA A 295 32.04 24.99 9.98
CA ALA A 295 33.02 25.92 10.54
C ALA A 295 32.71 27.42 10.29
N SER A 296 31.64 27.74 9.55
CA SER A 296 31.25 29.13 9.30
C SER A 296 30.14 29.57 10.26
N PRO A 297 30.34 30.61 11.10
CA PRO A 297 29.27 31.16 11.91
C PRO A 297 28.17 31.76 11.02
N PRO A 298 26.90 31.76 11.45
CA PRO A 298 25.83 32.37 10.68
C PRO A 298 26.15 33.85 10.42
N ALA A 299 26.10 34.26 9.15
CA ALA A 299 26.27 35.65 8.76
C ALA A 299 25.24 36.51 9.49
N LYS A 300 25.73 37.54 10.17
CA LYS A 300 24.92 38.55 10.86
C LYS A 300 23.92 39.15 9.84
N PRO A 301 22.62 39.28 10.17
CA PRO A 301 21.69 39.95 9.27
C PRO A 301 22.18 41.38 9.01
N PRO A 302 21.99 41.94 7.79
CA PRO A 302 22.33 43.33 7.53
C PRO A 302 21.54 44.23 8.48
N ALA A 303 22.25 45.13 9.16
CA ALA A 303 21.62 46.13 10.01
C ALA A 303 20.68 46.99 9.15
N ASN A 304 19.40 47.01 9.50
CA ASN A 304 18.42 47.88 8.89
C ASN A 304 18.72 49.33 9.31
N PRO A 305 19.06 50.25 8.38
CA PRO A 305 19.41 51.62 8.74
C PRO A 305 18.20 52.51 9.10
N ASN A 306 16.97 52.00 9.08
CA ASN A 306 15.75 52.77 9.30
C ASN A 306 14.95 52.36 10.55
N ALA A 307 15.60 52.15 11.69
CA ALA A 307 14.91 52.07 12.98
C ALA A 307 14.90 53.46 13.64
N ASN A 308 13.79 54.18 13.50
CA ASN A 308 13.54 55.45 14.19
C ASN A 308 12.92 55.17 15.58
N PRO A 309 13.42 55.76 16.69
CA PRO A 309 12.91 55.49 18.02
C PRO A 309 11.82 56.51 18.41
N GLY A 310 10.63 56.02 18.74
CA GLY A 310 9.65 56.80 19.51
C GLY A 310 8.22 56.71 19.00
N SER A 311 7.38 55.95 19.70
CA SER A 311 6.17 56.48 20.34
C SER A 311 5.46 55.36 21.09
N ALA A 312 5.42 55.49 22.41
CA ALA A 312 4.35 54.92 23.22
C ALA A 312 3.13 55.86 23.13
N ILE A 313 1.91 55.32 23.14
CA ILE A 313 0.69 55.81 23.84
C ILE A 313 -0.41 54.74 23.67
N ALA A 314 -1.25 54.64 24.70
CA ALA A 314 -2.20 53.57 25.02
C ALA A 314 -3.67 53.86 24.65
N ALA A 315 -4.49 52.80 24.79
CA ALA A 315 -5.96 52.72 24.98
C ALA A 315 -6.84 53.09 23.75
N ASP A 316 -8.01 52.50 23.48
CA ASP A 316 -9.00 51.81 24.32
C ASP A 316 -10.00 50.97 23.47
N SER A 317 -10.61 49.96 24.12
CA SER A 317 -11.87 49.20 23.91
C SER A 317 -12.67 49.15 22.58
N ALA A 318 -13.08 47.92 22.19
CA ALA A 318 -14.50 47.52 21.98
C ALA A 318 -14.67 45.99 21.72
N GLN A 319 -15.87 45.49 22.02
CA GLN A 319 -16.30 44.11 22.28
C GLN A 319 -16.56 43.19 21.05
N ALA A 320 -16.52 41.89 21.37
CA ALA A 320 -17.43 40.79 20.98
C ALA A 320 -17.16 39.90 19.74
N ASP A 321 -17.15 38.59 20.07
CA ASP A 321 -17.62 37.41 19.34
C ASP A 321 -16.84 36.88 18.12
N THR A 322 -15.99 35.87 18.37
CA THR A 322 -16.19 34.48 17.89
C THR A 322 -15.05 33.59 18.40
N VAL A 323 -15.42 32.53 19.13
CA VAL A 323 -14.49 31.51 19.65
C VAL A 323 -13.97 30.68 18.47
N LYS A 324 -12.77 31.00 17.98
CA LYS A 324 -11.89 30.08 17.26
C LYS A 324 -10.78 29.65 18.21
N ALA A 325 -10.69 28.34 18.44
CA ALA A 325 -9.66 27.72 19.26
C ALA A 325 -8.27 28.08 18.73
N ASN A 326 -7.48 28.70 19.59
CA ASN A 326 -6.08 29.05 19.38
C ASN A 326 -5.26 28.16 20.31
N PRO A 327 -4.35 27.28 19.83
CA PRO A 327 -3.36 26.67 20.68
C PRO A 327 -2.09 27.53 20.62
N ALA A 328 -1.98 28.48 21.55
CA ALA A 328 -0.76 29.25 21.76
C ALA A 328 -0.34 29.17 23.22
N THR A 329 0.30 28.06 23.59
CA THR A 329 1.31 27.97 24.66
C THR A 329 2.09 26.66 24.51
N ALA A 330 3.04 26.65 23.58
CA ALA A 330 4.20 25.78 23.66
C ALA A 330 5.44 26.68 23.58
N GLN A 331 6.08 26.85 24.74
CA GLN A 331 7.32 27.60 24.88
C GLN A 331 8.43 26.90 24.08
N THR A 332 8.83 27.55 22.99
CA THR A 332 10.20 27.67 22.44
C THR A 332 11.21 26.59 22.86
N SER A 333 11.23 25.49 22.11
CA SER A 333 12.50 24.84 21.76
C SER A 333 12.91 25.34 20.38
N ASN A 334 14.18 25.73 20.26
CA ASN A 334 14.78 26.28 19.06
C ASN A 334 14.71 25.26 17.89
N PRO A 335 14.03 25.52 16.77
CA PRO A 335 13.82 24.54 15.69
C PRO A 335 15.07 24.30 14.81
N ALA A 336 16.25 24.77 15.24
CA ALA A 336 17.48 24.81 14.46
C ALA A 336 18.65 24.02 15.08
N ALA A 337 18.39 23.04 15.94
CA ALA A 337 19.36 21.96 16.22
C ALA A 337 19.23 20.93 15.09
N ALA A 338 19.66 21.33 13.90
CA ALA A 338 19.09 20.80 12.68
C ALA A 338 19.78 19.53 12.17
N GLN A 339 18.97 18.55 11.80
CA GLN A 339 19.38 17.33 11.11
C GLN A 339 20.35 17.67 9.97
N SER A 340 21.60 17.22 10.10
CA SER A 340 22.66 17.42 9.10
C SER A 340 22.60 16.39 7.97
N THR A 341 21.54 15.58 7.95
CA THR A 341 21.34 14.49 7.00
C THR A 341 19.87 14.31 6.64
N TRP A 342 19.58 13.84 5.43
CA TRP A 342 18.28 13.25 5.08
C TRP A 342 18.48 11.94 4.29
N PHE A 343 17.39 11.19 4.10
CA PHE A 343 17.42 9.84 3.53
C PHE A 343 16.50 9.71 2.33
N HIS A 344 16.81 8.76 1.45
CA HIS A 344 16.03 8.43 0.26
C HIS A 344 16.09 6.93 -0.04
N ASP A 345 15.76 6.11 0.97
CA ASP A 345 15.95 4.66 0.93
C ASP A 345 14.94 3.97 0.01
N HIS A 346 15.42 3.06 -0.84
CA HIS A 346 14.55 2.24 -1.70
C HIS A 346 15.32 1.03 -2.27
N THR A 347 14.60 0.01 -2.72
CA THR A 347 15.16 -1.06 -3.56
C THR A 347 15.33 -0.56 -4.98
N PRO A 348 16.48 -0.80 -5.66
CA PRO A 348 16.58 -0.57 -7.10
C PRO A 348 15.49 -1.34 -7.87
N GLY A 349 14.69 -0.60 -8.63
CA GLY A 349 13.50 -1.01 -9.36
C GLY A 349 12.22 -0.82 -8.54
N LEU A 350 12.30 -0.19 -7.36
CA LEU A 350 11.23 0.02 -6.38
C LEU A 350 10.45 -1.25 -6.03
N GLY A 351 11.09 -2.42 -6.15
CA GLY A 351 10.45 -3.72 -5.97
C GLY A 351 9.73 -4.26 -7.22
N PHE A 352 9.57 -3.46 -8.28
CA PHE A 352 8.91 -3.86 -9.54
C PHE A 352 9.79 -4.67 -10.49
N LEU A 353 11.11 -4.66 -10.29
CA LEU A 353 12.04 -5.40 -11.14
C LEU A 353 11.77 -6.93 -11.12
N ARG A 354 11.85 -7.54 -12.30
CA ARG A 354 11.68 -8.97 -12.56
C ARG A 354 12.62 -9.42 -13.68
N SER A 355 12.94 -10.71 -13.70
CA SER A 355 13.55 -11.33 -14.88
C SER A 355 12.58 -11.31 -16.06
N ALA A 356 13.08 -11.13 -17.28
CA ALA A 356 12.23 -11.18 -18.48
C ALA A 356 11.67 -12.59 -18.71
N PRO A 357 10.44 -12.73 -19.25
CA PRO A 357 9.89 -14.04 -19.58
C PRO A 357 10.82 -14.85 -20.49
N GLY A 358 11.02 -16.13 -20.18
CA GLY A 358 11.83 -17.04 -20.99
C GLY A 358 13.34 -16.75 -21.04
N SER A 359 13.84 -15.76 -20.28
CA SER A 359 15.28 -15.46 -20.23
C SER A 359 16.04 -16.47 -19.37
N PRO A 360 17.12 -17.11 -19.90
CA PRO A 360 17.93 -18.04 -19.14
C PRO A 360 18.85 -17.29 -18.17
N GLY A 361 18.51 -17.31 -16.89
CA GLY A 361 19.39 -16.86 -15.81
C GLY A 361 19.40 -15.34 -15.52
N ASP A 362 20.22 -14.99 -14.54
CA ASP A 362 20.31 -13.67 -13.91
C ASP A 362 21.11 -12.66 -14.76
N ALA A 363 20.55 -12.29 -15.91
CA ALA A 363 21.17 -11.33 -16.82
C ALA A 363 21.37 -9.97 -16.14
N ALA A 364 22.47 -9.30 -16.48
CA ALA A 364 22.69 -7.93 -16.05
C ALA A 364 21.80 -6.97 -16.84
N VAL A 365 21.28 -5.95 -16.15
CA VAL A 365 20.47 -4.88 -16.74
C VAL A 365 20.99 -3.52 -16.30
N THR A 366 20.73 -2.51 -17.13
CA THR A 366 20.81 -1.10 -16.74
C THR A 366 19.41 -0.65 -16.35
N LEU A 367 19.27 -0.15 -15.14
CA LEU A 367 18.03 0.32 -14.57
C LEU A 367 18.12 1.83 -14.38
N THR A 368 17.17 2.58 -14.93
CA THR A 368 17.05 4.02 -14.69
C THR A 368 15.76 4.31 -13.93
N GLU A 369 15.86 5.03 -12.83
CA GLU A 369 14.75 5.42 -11.97
C GLU A 369 14.65 6.93 -11.92
N ARG A 370 13.46 7.47 -12.19
CA ARG A 370 13.15 8.91 -12.14
C ARG A 370 12.21 9.11 -10.95
N LEU A 371 12.78 9.55 -9.84
CA LEU A 371 12.12 9.64 -8.53
C LEU A 371 12.07 11.08 -8.04
N ALA A 372 11.41 11.30 -6.91
CA ALA A 372 11.51 12.54 -6.16
C ALA A 372 11.80 12.24 -4.69
N MET A 373 12.76 12.97 -4.13
CA MET A 373 13.11 12.92 -2.71
C MET A 373 12.68 14.19 -1.99
N LEU A 374 12.74 14.18 -0.66
CA LEU A 374 12.50 15.35 0.18
C LEU A 374 13.79 15.74 0.93
N PRO A 375 14.49 16.83 0.54
CA PRO A 375 15.66 17.34 1.24
C PRO A 375 15.25 18.03 2.55
N ALA A 376 14.91 17.24 3.55
CA ALA A 376 14.49 17.70 4.87
C ALA A 376 15.67 18.10 5.77
N ALA A 377 16.48 19.05 5.30
CA ALA A 377 17.67 19.52 5.99
C ALA A 377 17.89 21.03 5.77
N PRO A 378 18.68 21.71 6.63
CA PRO A 378 18.99 23.12 6.48
C PRO A 378 19.73 23.46 5.19
N PRO A 379 19.77 24.76 4.82
CA PRO A 379 20.68 25.24 3.80
C PRO A 379 22.15 24.83 4.04
N GLY A 380 22.84 24.46 2.97
CA GLY A 380 24.22 23.98 3.00
C GLY A 380 24.56 23.06 1.83
N GLN A 381 25.80 22.62 1.77
CA GLN A 381 26.25 21.63 0.78
C GLN A 381 26.15 20.21 1.33
N TYR A 382 25.67 19.29 0.50
CA TYR A 382 25.46 17.89 0.86
C TYR A 382 26.05 16.96 -0.17
N ARG A 383 26.59 15.83 0.29
CA ARG A 383 27.10 14.76 -0.56
C ARG A 383 26.31 13.47 -0.34
N LEU A 384 26.22 12.68 -1.40
CA LEU A 384 25.54 11.40 -1.41
C LEU A 384 26.44 10.29 -0.85
N ARG A 385 25.85 9.41 -0.04
CA ARG A 385 26.40 8.10 0.32
C ARG A 385 25.36 7.02 0.08
N VAL A 386 25.81 5.88 -0.44
CA VAL A 386 24.95 4.73 -0.71
C VAL A 386 25.58 3.46 -0.15
N THR A 387 24.80 2.71 0.62
CA THR A 387 25.12 1.35 1.05
C THR A 387 24.02 0.42 0.56
N LEU A 388 24.38 -0.65 -0.14
CA LEU A 388 23.43 -1.71 -0.46
C LEU A 388 23.32 -2.70 0.69
N LEU A 389 22.08 -3.06 1.02
CA LEU A 389 21.75 -4.12 1.94
C LEU A 389 21.10 -5.27 1.18
N ASP A 390 21.66 -6.46 1.28
CA ASP A 390 20.98 -7.66 0.79
C ASP A 390 19.79 -7.97 1.72
N ARG A 391 18.58 -7.98 1.15
CA ARG A 391 17.29 -8.18 1.88
C ARG A 391 17.20 -9.54 2.56
N ARG A 392 17.93 -10.55 2.08
CA ARG A 392 17.85 -11.93 2.57
C ARG A 392 18.85 -12.19 3.69
N THR A 393 20.03 -11.60 3.58
CA THR A 393 21.18 -11.92 4.43
C THR A 393 21.55 -10.77 5.37
N GLY A 394 21.06 -9.55 5.12
CA GLY A 394 21.47 -8.33 5.82
C GLY A 394 22.91 -7.90 5.50
N LYS A 395 23.57 -8.55 4.53
CA LYS A 395 24.94 -8.23 4.15
C LYS A 395 24.99 -6.82 3.56
N GLN A 396 25.97 -6.04 4.02
CA GLN A 396 26.15 -4.66 3.61
C GLN A 396 27.28 -4.55 2.59
N GLN A 397 27.06 -3.72 1.57
CA GLN A 397 28.06 -3.36 0.56
C GLN A 397 28.02 -1.84 0.33
N PRO A 398 28.98 -1.08 0.88
CA PRO A 398 29.16 0.32 0.53
C PRO A 398 29.43 0.45 -0.98
N LEU A 399 28.80 1.43 -1.62
CA LEU A 399 29.06 1.76 -3.01
C LEU A 399 29.92 3.02 -3.12
N GLU A 400 30.80 3.03 -4.12
CA GLU A 400 31.42 4.27 -4.56
C GLU A 400 30.33 5.21 -5.06
N SER A 401 30.13 6.31 -4.35
CA SER A 401 29.16 7.33 -4.74
C SER A 401 29.82 8.29 -5.72
N PRO A 402 29.12 8.75 -6.77
CA PRO A 402 29.67 9.75 -7.67
C PRO A 402 30.06 11.00 -6.88
N ALA A 403 31.12 11.69 -7.31
CA ALA A 403 31.58 12.94 -6.71
C ALA A 403 30.59 14.08 -7.04
N LEU A 404 29.41 14.02 -6.43
CA LEU A 404 28.29 14.91 -6.64
C LEU A 404 27.95 15.62 -5.34
N THR A 405 27.70 16.93 -5.44
CA THR A 405 27.24 17.77 -4.34
C THR A 405 25.95 18.47 -4.69
N LEU A 406 25.00 18.49 -3.77
CA LEU A 406 23.76 19.28 -3.86
C LEU A 406 23.85 20.46 -2.90
N ARG A 407 23.52 21.66 -3.37
CA ARG A 407 23.45 22.87 -2.53
C ARG A 407 22.01 23.22 -2.21
N LEU A 408 21.64 23.16 -0.93
CA LEU A 408 20.33 23.61 -0.46
C LEU A 408 20.36 25.12 -0.20
N GLU A 409 19.47 25.87 -0.84
CA GLU A 409 19.34 27.32 -0.70
C GLU A 409 17.87 27.71 -0.53
N ALA A 410 17.54 28.54 0.45
CA ALA A 410 16.15 28.93 0.73
C ALA A 410 15.42 29.58 -0.46
N ASN A 411 16.17 30.28 -1.32
CA ASN A 411 15.64 31.01 -2.47
C ASN A 411 15.83 30.28 -3.81
N ALA A 412 16.28 29.02 -3.79
CA ALA A 412 16.39 28.24 -5.02
C ALA A 412 14.99 27.94 -5.58
N PRO A 413 14.82 27.93 -6.91
CA PRO A 413 13.53 27.62 -7.52
C PRO A 413 13.14 26.17 -7.22
N ALA A 414 11.87 25.98 -6.83
CA ALA A 414 11.26 24.67 -6.76
C ALA A 414 11.34 24.02 -8.14
N GLN A 415 11.84 22.80 -8.21
CA GLN A 415 11.87 22.04 -9.45
C GLN A 415 10.77 20.99 -9.41
N GLY A 416 10.00 20.92 -10.50
CA GLY A 416 8.99 19.88 -10.64
C GLY A 416 9.62 18.49 -10.66
N GLY A 417 8.82 17.47 -10.34
CA GLY A 417 9.25 16.08 -10.33
C GLY A 417 8.04 15.14 -10.26
N PRO A 418 8.29 13.82 -10.28
CA PRO A 418 7.26 12.84 -9.93
C PRO A 418 6.82 13.01 -8.46
N GLU A 419 5.83 12.24 -8.04
CA GLU A 419 5.49 12.13 -6.62
C GLU A 419 6.69 11.63 -5.81
N LEU A 420 6.74 12.01 -4.53
CA LEU A 420 7.76 11.50 -3.60
C LEU A 420 7.76 9.97 -3.60
N ASP A 421 8.91 9.35 -3.41
CA ASP A 421 8.97 7.90 -3.23
C ASP A 421 8.15 7.47 -1.99
N TRP A 422 7.64 6.24 -2.02
CA TRP A 422 6.70 5.77 -1.00
C TRP A 422 7.35 5.53 0.37
N VAL A 423 8.67 5.26 0.43
CA VAL A 423 9.38 5.12 1.70
C VAL A 423 9.51 6.48 2.39
N THR A 424 9.78 7.54 1.63
CA THR A 424 9.73 8.92 2.13
C THR A 424 8.31 9.31 2.55
N GLN A 425 7.28 9.01 1.76
CA GLN A 425 5.90 9.29 2.14
C GLN A 425 5.50 8.56 3.42
N LEU A 426 5.85 7.28 3.57
CA LEU A 426 5.62 6.49 4.79
C LEU A 426 6.24 7.17 6.02
N ARG A 427 7.47 7.66 5.90
CA ARG A 427 8.13 8.41 6.99
C ARG A 427 7.41 9.71 7.32
N LEU A 428 6.85 10.41 6.34
CA LEU A 428 6.06 11.63 6.57
C LEU A 428 4.75 11.31 7.31
N TRP A 429 4.05 10.25 6.90
CA TRP A 429 2.83 9.80 7.57
C TRP A 429 3.09 9.36 9.01
N ALA A 430 4.22 8.69 9.25
CA ALA A 430 4.60 8.25 10.59
C ALA A 430 4.81 9.40 11.57
N LYS A 431 5.13 10.62 11.10
CA LYS A 431 5.22 11.82 11.95
C LYS A 431 3.89 12.23 12.58
N LEU A 432 2.77 11.71 12.07
CA LEU A 432 1.43 11.97 12.59
C LEU A 432 1.04 11.00 13.71
N MET A 433 1.70 9.84 13.82
CA MET A 433 1.43 8.85 14.89
C MET A 433 1.52 9.44 16.30
N PRO A 434 2.55 10.24 16.66
CA PRO A 434 2.64 10.78 18.01
C PRO A 434 1.49 11.74 18.36
N LEU A 435 0.76 12.23 17.36
CA LEU A 435 -0.32 13.22 17.52
C LEU A 435 -1.70 12.57 17.72
N GLY A 436 -1.81 11.25 17.63
CA GLY A 436 -3.04 10.51 17.90
C GLY A 436 -3.89 10.19 16.67
N PRO A 437 -5.04 9.50 16.88
CA PRO A 437 -5.87 8.93 15.82
C PRO A 437 -6.42 9.97 14.83
N ASP A 438 -6.83 11.14 15.31
CA ASP A 438 -7.39 12.19 14.45
C ASP A 438 -6.36 12.75 13.47
N ALA A 439 -5.11 12.89 13.92
CA ALA A 439 -4.02 13.40 13.08
C ALA A 439 -3.54 12.37 12.06
N ILE A 440 -3.50 11.07 12.41
CA ILE A 440 -3.07 10.02 11.49
C ILE A 440 -4.18 9.51 10.56
N GLY A 441 -5.46 9.74 10.90
CA GLY A 441 -6.61 9.33 10.09
C GLY A 441 -6.46 9.65 8.59
N PRO A 442 -6.15 10.91 8.20
CA PRO A 442 -5.92 11.28 6.81
C PRO A 442 -4.77 10.51 6.13
N ALA A 443 -3.74 10.12 6.87
CA ALA A 443 -2.63 9.36 6.30
C ALA A 443 -3.04 7.96 5.83
N PHE A 444 -4.08 7.36 6.41
CA PHE A 444 -4.60 6.07 5.93
C PHE A 444 -5.29 6.18 4.57
N GLU A 445 -5.83 7.36 4.21
CA GLU A 445 -6.32 7.60 2.84
C GLU A 445 -5.15 7.57 1.84
N GLU A 446 -4.02 8.17 2.22
CA GLU A 446 -2.80 8.15 1.41
C GLU A 446 -2.17 6.75 1.30
N VAL A 447 -2.15 5.98 2.40
CA VAL A 447 -1.75 4.57 2.39
C VAL A 447 -2.65 3.75 1.47
N ALA A 448 -3.97 3.90 1.58
CA ALA A 448 -4.92 3.18 0.75
C ALA A 448 -4.70 3.47 -0.74
N ARG A 449 -4.38 4.73 -1.08
CA ARG A 449 -4.02 5.17 -2.43
C ARG A 449 -2.70 4.57 -2.90
N VAL A 450 -1.63 4.65 -2.12
CA VAL A 450 -0.32 4.07 -2.48
C VAL A 450 -0.41 2.54 -2.64
N ASN A 451 -1.22 1.86 -1.83
CA ASN A 451 -1.48 0.43 -1.99
C ASN A 451 -2.21 0.07 -3.30
N GLN A 452 -2.88 1.03 -3.95
CA GLN A 452 -3.35 0.83 -5.33
C GLN A 452 -2.20 0.86 -6.33
N TYR A 453 -1.14 1.64 -6.11
CA TYR A 453 -0.01 1.74 -7.04
C TYR A 453 1.03 0.63 -6.85
N ASP A 454 1.24 0.22 -5.60
CA ASP A 454 2.01 -0.97 -5.23
C ASP A 454 1.10 -2.06 -4.65
N PRO A 455 0.45 -2.87 -5.51
CA PRO A 455 -0.34 -4.04 -5.13
C PRO A 455 0.31 -5.01 -4.16
N ARG A 456 1.65 -5.11 -4.15
CA ARG A 456 2.40 -6.02 -3.29
C ARG A 456 2.91 -5.35 -2.02
N GLN A 457 2.80 -4.02 -1.95
CA GLN A 457 3.25 -3.20 -0.83
C GLN A 457 4.73 -3.47 -0.50
N ASP A 458 5.57 -3.71 -1.51
CA ASP A 458 7.00 -3.97 -1.34
C ASP A 458 7.70 -2.77 -0.68
N TYR A 459 7.20 -1.55 -0.87
CA TYR A 459 7.71 -0.35 -0.19
C TYR A 459 7.73 -0.47 1.34
N LEU A 460 6.80 -1.23 1.95
CA LEU A 460 6.79 -1.46 3.39
C LEU A 460 7.99 -2.28 3.83
N HIS A 461 8.29 -3.34 3.09
CA HIS A 461 9.46 -4.18 3.38
C HIS A 461 10.77 -3.43 3.09
N GLN A 462 10.80 -2.59 2.06
CA GLN A 462 11.94 -1.69 1.79
C GLN A 462 12.20 -0.77 2.98
N ALA A 463 11.13 -0.14 3.50
CA ALA A 463 11.21 0.70 4.68
C ALA A 463 11.66 -0.09 5.92
N GLU A 464 11.09 -1.26 6.18
CA GLU A 464 11.47 -2.13 7.30
C GLU A 464 12.97 -2.44 7.30
N VAL A 465 13.51 -2.96 6.18
CA VAL A 465 14.93 -3.32 6.05
C VAL A 465 15.83 -2.11 6.26
N ALA A 466 15.51 -0.98 5.62
CA ALA A 466 16.31 0.25 5.75
C ALA A 466 16.26 0.82 7.19
N LEU A 467 15.07 0.88 7.80
CA LEU A 467 14.87 1.44 9.13
C LEU A 467 15.50 0.56 10.21
N ARG A 468 15.37 -0.77 10.13
CA ARG A 468 16.05 -1.69 11.05
C ARG A 468 17.57 -1.56 10.96
N HIS A 469 18.12 -1.36 9.76
CA HIS A 469 19.55 -1.08 9.60
C HIS A 469 19.94 0.25 10.24
N ARG A 470 19.18 1.32 10.02
CA ARG A 470 19.46 2.65 10.60
C ARG A 470 19.34 2.66 12.12
N LEU A 471 18.45 1.84 12.68
CA LEU A 471 18.19 1.72 14.11
C LEU A 471 18.98 0.58 14.78
N ALA A 472 19.94 -0.03 14.07
CA ALA A 472 20.79 -1.09 14.60
C ALA A 472 21.70 -0.61 15.75
N ALA A 473 21.96 0.70 15.82
CA ALA A 473 22.63 1.36 16.93
C ALA A 473 21.86 2.65 17.32
N PRO A 474 21.94 3.10 18.59
CA PRO A 474 21.37 4.38 18.99
C PRO A 474 21.89 5.55 18.16
N LEU A 475 21.03 6.50 17.83
CA LEU A 475 21.40 7.69 17.07
C LEU A 475 21.73 8.85 18.02
N ALA A 476 22.64 9.73 17.61
CA ALA A 476 23.00 10.92 18.39
C ALA A 476 21.84 11.93 18.47
N ASP A 477 21.01 12.01 17.43
CA ASP A 477 19.80 12.83 17.40
C ASP A 477 18.60 12.00 17.84
N LEU A 478 18.14 12.23 19.07
CA LEU A 478 16.99 11.53 19.65
C LEU A 478 15.67 11.85 18.93
N ALA A 479 15.53 13.05 18.36
CA ALA A 479 14.32 13.42 17.62
C ALA A 479 14.25 12.63 16.30
N LEU A 480 15.39 12.48 15.62
CA LEU A 480 15.51 11.61 14.45
C LEU A 480 15.30 10.14 14.82
N GLU A 481 15.89 9.66 15.91
CA GLU A 481 15.67 8.28 16.37
C GLU A 481 14.18 8.00 16.60
N LYS A 482 13.50 8.91 17.28
CA LYS A 482 12.06 8.83 17.52
C LYS A 482 11.28 8.80 16.21
N GLU A 483 11.57 9.70 15.27
CA GLU A 483 10.95 9.73 13.93
C GLU A 483 11.09 8.38 13.21
N LEU A 484 12.31 7.84 13.14
CA LEU A 484 12.57 6.57 12.45
C LEU A 484 11.91 5.38 13.14
N ARG A 485 11.83 5.37 14.48
CA ARG A 485 11.12 4.32 15.22
C ARG A 485 9.62 4.35 14.95
N TYR A 486 8.99 5.52 14.89
CA TYR A 486 7.59 5.61 14.46
C TYR A 486 7.39 5.12 13.02
N ALA A 487 8.30 5.46 12.11
CA ALA A 487 8.24 4.95 10.74
C ALA A 487 8.36 3.43 10.68
N LEU A 488 9.22 2.83 11.51
CA LEU A 488 9.34 1.38 11.61
C LEU A 488 8.05 0.76 12.12
N VAL A 489 7.47 1.30 13.20
CA VAL A 489 6.17 0.83 13.73
C VAL A 489 5.09 0.88 12.65
N LEU A 490 5.00 1.99 11.91
CA LEU A 490 3.99 2.11 10.84
C LEU A 490 4.21 1.06 9.75
N ALA A 491 5.47 0.81 9.35
CA ALA A 491 5.80 -0.24 8.37
C ALA A 491 5.36 -1.63 8.86
N GLU A 492 5.68 -2.00 10.10
CA GLU A 492 5.34 -3.30 10.71
C GLU A 492 3.82 -3.49 10.85
N VAL A 493 3.10 -2.44 11.30
CA VAL A 493 1.63 -2.47 11.45
C VAL A 493 0.95 -2.62 10.10
N LEU A 494 1.38 -1.91 9.07
CA LEU A 494 0.79 -2.01 7.73
C LEU A 494 1.08 -3.37 7.08
N GLN A 495 2.20 -4.01 7.40
CA GLN A 495 2.50 -5.40 7.02
C GLN A 495 1.73 -6.44 7.84
N GLN A 496 0.99 -6.02 8.87
CA GLN A 496 0.30 -6.90 9.82
C GLN A 496 1.26 -7.84 10.57
N ASP A 497 2.53 -7.46 10.73
CA ASP A 497 3.50 -8.20 11.53
C ASP A 497 3.35 -7.83 13.01
N VAL A 498 2.58 -8.63 13.74
CA VAL A 498 2.35 -8.44 15.17
C VAL A 498 3.65 -8.49 15.97
N ALA A 499 4.54 -9.44 15.65
CA ALA A 499 5.77 -9.62 16.41
C ALA A 499 6.74 -8.48 16.13
N GLY A 500 6.91 -8.11 14.85
CA GLY A 500 7.71 -6.96 14.43
C GLY A 500 7.20 -5.65 15.02
N ALA A 501 5.89 -5.43 15.01
CA ALA A 501 5.28 -4.21 15.58
C ALA A 501 5.48 -4.11 17.09
N ILE A 502 5.30 -5.21 17.85
CA ILE A 502 5.60 -5.23 19.30
C ILE A 502 7.09 -4.95 19.54
N ALA A 503 7.99 -5.57 18.77
CA ALA A 503 9.43 -5.37 18.89
C ALA A 503 9.85 -3.92 18.57
N ALA A 504 9.20 -3.26 17.61
CA ALA A 504 9.44 -1.87 17.26
C ALA A 504 8.84 -0.87 18.28
N LEU A 505 7.63 -1.15 18.80
CA LEU A 505 6.93 -0.32 19.79
C LEU A 505 7.58 -0.36 21.17
N THR A 506 8.09 -1.52 21.60
CA THR A 506 8.67 -1.70 22.95
C THR A 506 9.78 -0.68 23.29
N PRO A 507 10.83 -0.48 22.48
CA PRO A 507 11.82 0.56 22.76
C PRO A 507 11.25 1.98 22.57
N LEU A 508 10.22 2.15 21.73
CA LEU A 508 9.59 3.44 21.49
C LEU A 508 8.74 3.92 22.67
N THR A 509 8.10 3.01 23.43
CA THR A 509 7.38 3.39 24.67
C THR A 509 8.31 3.88 25.76
N VAL A 510 9.60 3.48 25.73
CA VAL A 510 10.63 4.03 26.61
C VAL A 510 11.09 5.41 26.10
N LEU A 511 11.33 5.52 24.79
CA LEU A 511 11.81 6.77 24.18
C LEU A 511 10.77 7.90 24.20
N ASP A 512 9.47 7.57 24.06
CA ASP A 512 8.35 8.51 24.10
C ASP A 512 7.37 8.24 25.25
N GLN A 513 7.91 7.94 26.43
CA GLN A 513 7.13 7.48 27.59
C GLN A 513 6.02 8.42 28.04
N SER A 514 6.13 9.72 27.77
CA SER A 514 5.11 10.73 28.15
C SER A 514 3.95 10.82 27.17
N ASN A 515 4.01 10.11 26.04
CA ASN A 515 2.95 10.13 25.04
C ASN A 515 1.93 9.01 25.30
N PRO A 516 0.67 9.29 25.62
CA PRO A 516 -0.32 8.23 25.86
C PRO A 516 -0.55 7.35 24.62
N TYR A 517 -0.36 7.89 23.40
CA TYR A 517 -0.65 7.15 22.17
C TYR A 517 0.35 6.01 21.89
N VAL A 518 1.63 6.15 22.24
CA VAL A 518 2.59 5.04 22.00
C VAL A 518 2.23 3.79 22.81
N HIS A 519 1.77 4.00 24.04
CA HIS A 519 1.27 2.94 24.93
C HIS A 519 -0.05 2.36 24.41
N ALA A 520 -0.96 3.22 23.93
CA ALA A 520 -2.20 2.79 23.28
C ALA A 520 -1.93 1.95 22.02
N TYR A 521 -0.95 2.32 21.19
CA TYR A 521 -0.55 1.53 20.02
C TYR A 521 0.00 0.16 20.40
N LEU A 522 0.87 0.08 21.42
CA LEU A 522 1.35 -1.21 21.92
C LEU A 522 0.20 -2.06 22.47
N SER A 523 -0.75 -1.47 23.18
CA SER A 523 -1.96 -2.16 23.63
C SER A 523 -2.79 -2.69 22.47
N PHE A 524 -3.05 -1.85 21.46
CA PHE A 524 -3.80 -2.21 20.26
C PHE A 524 -3.16 -3.39 19.51
N VAL A 525 -1.85 -3.35 19.27
CA VAL A 525 -1.13 -4.44 18.58
C VAL A 525 -1.21 -5.75 19.38
N ASN A 526 -1.10 -5.69 20.71
CA ASN A 526 -1.31 -6.86 21.56
C ASN A 526 -2.74 -7.41 21.47
N LEU A 527 -3.77 -6.55 21.39
CA LEU A 527 -5.15 -7.00 21.18
C LEU A 527 -5.35 -7.64 19.80
N TYR A 528 -4.78 -7.05 18.76
CA TYR A 528 -4.78 -7.64 17.42
C TYR A 528 -4.12 -9.03 17.42
N GLY A 529 -3.05 -9.20 18.20
CA GLY A 529 -2.39 -10.49 18.46
C GLY A 529 -3.10 -11.44 19.43
N LEU A 530 -4.33 -11.12 19.88
CA LEU A 530 -5.10 -11.88 20.87
C LEU A 530 -4.40 -12.05 22.23
N GLN A 531 -3.65 -11.04 22.68
CA GLN A 531 -2.93 -11.01 23.95
C GLN A 531 -3.52 -10.00 24.94
N PRO A 532 -4.75 -10.20 25.46
CA PRO A 532 -5.45 -9.19 26.25
C PRO A 532 -4.74 -8.80 27.55
N ARG A 533 -3.98 -9.71 28.18
CA ARG A 533 -3.22 -9.39 29.40
C ARG A 533 -2.04 -8.46 29.12
N ALA A 534 -1.28 -8.75 28.06
CA ALA A 534 -0.17 -7.91 27.62
C ALA A 534 -0.70 -6.54 27.15
N ALA A 535 -1.86 -6.52 26.49
CA ALA A 535 -2.52 -5.28 26.11
C ALA A 535 -2.91 -4.41 27.30
N GLN A 536 -3.43 -4.99 28.39
CA GLN A 536 -3.75 -4.24 29.62
C GLN A 536 -2.48 -3.67 30.27
N GLN A 537 -1.41 -4.45 30.36
CA GLN A 537 -0.13 -4.00 30.92
C GLN A 537 0.46 -2.86 30.09
N ALA A 538 0.43 -2.97 28.77
CA ALA A 538 0.91 -1.93 27.86
C ALA A 538 0.07 -0.64 27.94
N LEU A 539 -1.21 -0.73 28.29
CA LEU A 539 -2.13 0.41 28.33
C LEU A 539 -2.07 1.19 29.66
N GLU A 540 -1.56 0.57 30.74
CA GLU A 540 -1.51 1.17 32.08
C GLU A 540 -0.88 2.58 32.11
N PRO A 541 0.25 2.85 31.42
CA PRO A 541 0.79 4.21 31.35
C PRO A 541 -0.17 5.20 30.67
N ALA A 542 -0.87 4.80 29.60
CA ALA A 542 -1.84 5.67 28.93
C ALA A 542 -3.04 6.00 29.82
N LEU A 543 -3.52 5.02 30.60
CA LEU A 543 -4.61 5.21 31.58
C LEU A 543 -4.21 6.19 32.70
N ASN A 544 -2.93 6.25 33.05
CA ASN A 544 -2.43 7.21 34.04
C ASN A 544 -2.16 8.60 33.44
N LEU A 545 -1.68 8.66 32.20
CA LEU A 545 -1.32 9.90 31.52
C LEU A 545 -2.57 10.67 31.02
N ALA A 546 -3.54 9.97 30.46
CA ALA A 546 -4.70 10.57 29.80
C ALA A 546 -5.93 9.64 29.86
N PRO A 547 -6.49 9.39 31.07
CA PRO A 547 -7.64 8.49 31.30
C PRO A 547 -8.92 8.90 30.55
N GLU A 548 -9.04 10.18 30.21
CA GLU A 548 -10.17 10.76 29.50
C GLU A 548 -10.18 10.46 27.99
N LEU A 549 -9.05 10.02 27.42
CA LEU A 549 -8.99 9.71 26.00
C LEU A 549 -9.91 8.54 25.64
N GLU A 550 -10.84 8.78 24.72
CA GLU A 550 -11.82 7.80 24.28
C GLU A 550 -11.14 6.51 23.79
N VAL A 551 -10.10 6.64 22.95
CA VAL A 551 -9.35 5.48 22.43
C VAL A 551 -8.72 4.63 23.55
N VAL A 552 -8.24 5.25 24.63
CA VAL A 552 -7.66 4.54 25.77
C VAL A 552 -8.75 3.78 26.52
N GLN A 553 -9.91 4.40 26.74
CA GLN A 553 -11.05 3.75 27.38
C GLN A 553 -11.58 2.58 26.54
N ILE A 554 -11.70 2.75 25.22
CA ILE A 554 -12.11 1.69 24.29
C ILE A 554 -11.15 0.49 24.39
N LEU A 555 -9.85 0.73 24.34
CA LEU A 555 -8.84 -0.32 24.42
C LEU A 555 -8.91 -1.08 25.76
N ASP A 556 -9.11 -0.40 26.89
CA ASP A 556 -9.29 -1.07 28.19
C ASP A 556 -10.56 -1.93 28.21
N GLY A 557 -11.66 -1.43 27.65
CA GLY A 557 -12.91 -2.16 27.53
C GLY A 557 -12.77 -3.43 26.68
N VAL A 558 -12.15 -3.32 25.51
CA VAL A 558 -11.88 -4.45 24.62
C VAL A 558 -10.95 -5.47 25.27
N ALA A 559 -9.85 -5.00 25.88
CA ALA A 559 -8.91 -5.87 26.57
C ALA A 559 -9.56 -6.61 27.75
N SER A 560 -10.43 -5.93 28.48
CA SER A 560 -11.23 -6.52 29.57
C SER A 560 -12.20 -7.57 29.06
N LEU A 561 -12.91 -7.29 27.96
CA LEU A 561 -13.83 -8.23 27.34
C LEU A 561 -13.11 -9.50 26.87
N MET A 562 -12.04 -9.33 26.10
CA MET A 562 -11.20 -10.44 25.60
C MET A 562 -10.53 -11.21 26.74
N GLY A 563 -10.21 -10.55 27.85
CA GLY A 563 -9.68 -11.15 29.07
C GLY A 563 -10.71 -11.83 29.98
N GLY A 564 -12.00 -11.84 29.61
CA GLY A 564 -13.09 -12.44 30.39
C GLY A 564 -13.59 -11.60 31.57
N LYS A 565 -13.15 -10.33 31.70
CA LYS A 565 -13.57 -9.39 32.74
C LYS A 565 -14.87 -8.67 32.34
N LEU A 566 -15.96 -9.43 32.22
CA LEU A 566 -17.24 -8.96 31.65
C LEU A 566 -17.84 -7.75 32.39
N ILE A 567 -17.71 -7.69 33.73
CA ILE A 567 -18.23 -6.58 34.53
C ILE A 567 -17.47 -5.27 34.22
N GLN A 568 -16.13 -5.34 34.14
CA GLN A 568 -15.30 -4.18 33.80
C GLN A 568 -15.60 -3.70 32.38
N ALA A 569 -15.67 -4.63 31.41
CA ALA A 569 -16.04 -4.32 30.03
C ALA A 569 -17.41 -3.63 29.94
N PHE A 570 -18.41 -4.14 30.67
CA PHE A 570 -19.73 -3.53 30.74
C PHE A 570 -19.72 -2.13 31.35
N GLN A 571 -18.95 -1.91 32.42
CA GLN A 571 -18.80 -0.59 33.04
C GLN A 571 -18.14 0.43 32.10
N VAL A 572 -17.13 0.01 31.34
CA VAL A 572 -16.49 0.86 30.30
C VAL A 572 -17.50 1.18 29.20
N ALA A 573 -18.17 0.18 28.63
CA ALA A 573 -19.16 0.37 27.57
C ALA A 573 -20.29 1.31 28.00
N ARG A 574 -20.81 1.16 29.22
CA ARG A 574 -21.85 2.04 29.77
C ARG A 574 -21.37 3.48 29.90
N ARG A 575 -20.11 3.72 30.28
CA ARG A 575 -19.54 5.08 30.37
C ARG A 575 -19.42 5.73 29.00
N LEU A 576 -18.91 5.00 28.01
CA LEU A 576 -18.76 5.49 26.64
C LEU A 576 -20.12 5.81 26.00
N LEU A 577 -21.13 4.95 26.18
CA LEU A 577 -22.49 5.17 25.67
C LEU A 577 -23.24 6.31 26.38
N ALA A 578 -22.77 6.76 27.54
CA ALA A 578 -23.35 7.86 28.28
C ALA A 578 -22.71 9.22 27.94
N GLN A 579 -21.66 9.24 27.11
CA GLN A 579 -21.09 10.47 26.58
C GLN A 579 -21.95 10.96 25.40
N PRO A 580 -22.31 12.26 25.36
CA PRO A 580 -23.25 12.83 24.41
C PRO A 580 -22.73 12.88 22.97
#